data_AF-A0A383EDU9-F1
#
_entry.id   AF-A0A383EDU9-F1
#
_cell.length_a   1.000
_cell.length_b   1.000
_cell.length_c   1.000
_cell.angle_alpha   90.00
_cell.angle_beta   90.00
_cell.angle_gamma   90.00
#
_symmetry.space_group_name_H-M   'P 1'
#
loop_
_entity.id
_entity.type
_entity.pdbx_description
1 polymer ?
#
loop_
_entity_poly.entity_id
_entity_poly.type
_entity_poly.pdbx_seq_one_letter_code
_entity_poly.pdbx_strand_id
1 'polypeptide(L)' 'MNISVLSYSFRGLFGQSKMDVFGYLETCKYRYNLDAVDIWSGFLPSSDEDYLKKVRSAIDERNLVLADLCVDGAHIWED' A
#
# COMPACT_ATOMS: atom_id res chain seq x y z
N MET A 1 3.46 -19.79 -6.98
CA MET A 1 2.39 -19.28 -6.11
C MET A 1 2.61 -17.78 -6.00
N ASN A 2 1.60 -16.96 -6.30
CA ASN A 2 1.72 -15.50 -6.21
C ASN A 2 1.19 -15.06 -4.85
N ILE A 3 2.00 -14.33 -4.09
CA ILE A 3 1.71 -13.93 -2.71
C ILE A 3 1.91 -12.43 -2.58
N SER A 4 0.97 -11.77 -1.91
CA SER A 4 1.04 -10.38 -1.46
C SER A 4 0.90 -10.32 0.07
N VAL A 5 1.32 -9.21 0.66
CA VAL A 5 1.13 -8.93 2.09
C VAL A 5 0.40 -7.60 2.22
N LEU A 6 -0.80 -7.61 2.79
CA LEU A 6 -1.60 -6.40 2.97
C LEU A 6 -0.89 -5.34 3.82
N SER A 7 -0.88 -4.08 3.36
CA SER A 7 -0.24 -2.95 4.05
C SER A 7 -0.74 -2.72 5.47
N TYR A 8 -1.97 -3.13 5.80
CA TYR A 8 -2.50 -3.14 7.18
C TYR A 8 -1.63 -3.94 8.16
N SER A 9 -0.91 -4.96 7.69
CA SER A 9 0.06 -5.71 8.50
C SER A 9 1.16 -4.81 9.08
N PHE A 10 1.39 -3.65 8.46
CA PHE A 10 2.37 -2.64 8.86
C PHE A 10 1.74 -1.42 9.55
N ARG A 11 0.43 -1.43 9.84
CA ARG A 11 -0.28 -0.29 10.46
C ARG A 11 0.39 0.21 11.74
N GLY A 12 0.97 -0.68 12.54
CA GLY A 12 1.70 -0.30 13.76
C GLY A 12 2.95 0.55 13.48
N LEU A 13 3.66 0.29 12.38
CA LEU A 13 4.80 1.12 11.95
C LEU A 13 4.33 2.43 11.33
N PHE A 14 3.27 2.39 10.53
CA PHE A 14 2.65 3.58 9.94
C PHE A 14 2.16 4.56 11.00
N GLY A 15 1.43 4.07 12.02
CA GLY A 15 0.95 4.89 13.14
C GLY A 15 2.07 5.46 14.02
N GLN A 16 3.28 4.92 13.94
CA GLN A 16 4.49 5.44 14.61
C GLN A 16 5.35 6.31 13.69
N SER A 17 4.89 6.63 12.47
CA SER A 17 5.64 7.36 11.44
C SER A 17 6.99 6.71 11.09
N LYS A 18 7.11 5.39 11.26
CA LYS A 18 8.32 4.60 10.95
C LYS A 18 8.28 4.00 9.54
N MET A 19 7.14 4.06 8.88
CA MET A 19 6.91 3.52 7.55
C MET A 19 5.78 4.29 6.89
N ASP A 20 5.94 4.60 5.60
CA ASP A 20 4.88 5.06 4.72
C ASP A 20 4.62 4.02 3.61
N VAL A 21 3.74 4.35 2.67
CA VAL A 21 3.45 3.48 1.52
C VAL A 21 4.70 3.13 0.71
N PHE A 22 5.66 4.05 0.57
CA PHE A 22 6.87 3.81 -0.23
C PHE A 22 7.85 2.86 0.47
N GLY A 23 8.04 3.02 1.78
CA GLY A 23 8.81 2.08 2.60
C GLY A 23 8.18 0.69 2.66
N TYR A 24 6.85 0.60 2.66
CA TYR A 24 6.13 -0.65 2.51
C TYR A 24 6.41 -1.32 1.15
N LEU A 25 6.30 -0.58 0.04
CA LEU A 25 6.59 -1.10 -1.30
C LEU A 25 8.05 -1.58 -1.42
N GLU A 26 9.00 -0.83 -0.88
CA GLU A 26 10.40 -1.21 -0.81
C GLU A 26 10.60 -2.50 0.01
N THR A 27 9.94 -2.60 1.17
CA THR A 27 10.01 -3.78 2.04
C THR A 27 9.47 -5.01 1.32
N CYS A 28 8.30 -4.92 0.67
CA CYS A 28 7.73 -6.02 -0.09
C CYS A 28 8.67 -6.47 -1.21
N LYS A 29 9.22 -5.53 -1.99
CA LYS A 29 10.09 -5.88 -3.11
C LYS A 29 11.43 -6.47 -2.67
N TYR A 30 12.13 -5.82 -1.75
CA TYR A 30 13.54 -6.12 -1.50
C TYR A 30 13.81 -6.90 -0.20
N ARG A 31 12.92 -6.79 0.80
CA ARG A 31 13.07 -7.56 2.05
C ARG A 31 12.35 -8.90 1.98
N TYR A 32 11.16 -8.92 1.39
CA TYR A 32 10.32 -10.11 1.31
C TYR A 32 10.31 -10.77 -0.07
N ASN A 33 10.97 -10.17 -1.06
CA ASN A 33 11.07 -10.70 -2.43
C ASN A 33 9.69 -11.05 -3.01
N LEU A 34 8.72 -10.16 -2.80
CA LEU A 34 7.38 -10.28 -3.36
C LEU A 34 7.30 -9.53 -4.68
N ASP A 35 6.46 -10.04 -5.57
CA ASP A 35 6.12 -9.40 -6.84
C ASP A 35 4.70 -8.81 -6.84
N ALA A 36 3.98 -8.92 -5.72
CA ALA A 36 2.65 -8.37 -5.55
C ALA A 36 2.48 -7.68 -4.18
N VAL A 37 1.58 -6.70 -4.13
CA VAL A 37 1.25 -5.89 -2.95
C VAL A 37 -0.27 -5.69 -2.86
N ASP A 38 -0.77 -5.56 -1.65
CA ASP A 38 -2.15 -5.10 -1.39
C ASP A 38 -2.13 -3.83 -0.55
N ILE A 39 -2.97 -2.86 -0.88
CA ILE A 39 -3.00 -1.57 -0.20
C ILE A 39 -4.32 -1.41 0.55
N TRP A 40 -4.24 -1.16 1.85
CA TRP A 40 -5.34 -0.64 2.66
C TRP A 40 -5.45 0.89 2.52
N SER A 41 -6.66 1.42 2.32
CA SER A 41 -6.91 2.85 2.08
C SER A 41 -6.37 3.75 3.20
N GLY A 42 -6.46 3.33 4.47
CA GLY A 42 -5.89 4.09 5.59
C GLY A 42 -4.37 4.16 5.64
N PHE A 43 -3.67 3.45 4.74
CA PHE A 43 -2.22 3.54 4.55
C PHE A 43 -1.82 4.66 3.58
N LEU A 44 -2.80 5.26 2.89
CA LEU A 44 -2.62 6.39 1.99
C LEU A 44 -3.01 7.69 2.74
N PRO A 45 -2.06 8.59 3.01
CA PRO A 45 -2.33 9.85 3.71
C PRO A 45 -3.12 10.87 2.87
N SER A 46 -3.28 10.63 1.57
CA SER A 46 -4.03 11.48 0.66
C SER A 46 -4.63 10.64 -0.48
N SER A 47 -5.79 11.07 -0.96
CA SER A 47 -6.43 10.58 -2.19
C SER A 47 -6.27 11.55 -3.37
N ASP A 48 -5.41 12.57 -3.25
CA ASP A 48 -5.14 13.53 -4.32
C ASP A 48 -4.56 12.81 -5.53
N GLU A 49 -5.03 13.16 -6.73
CA GLU A 49 -4.67 12.46 -7.96
C GLU A 49 -3.14 12.44 -8.20
N ASP A 50 -2.46 13.55 -7.95
CA ASP A 50 -1.00 13.65 -8.10
C ASP A 50 -0.24 12.77 -7.09
N TYR A 51 -0.78 12.61 -5.89
CA TYR A 51 -0.22 11.69 -4.90
C TYR A 51 -0.42 10.23 -5.34
N LEU A 52 -1.63 9.88 -5.77
CA LEU A 52 -1.93 8.53 -6.25
C LEU A 52 -1.11 8.16 -7.49
N LYS A 53 -0.85 9.10 -8.40
CA LYS A 53 0.07 8.89 -9.53
C LYS A 53 1.50 8.57 -9.06
N LYS A 54 2.00 9.24 -8.02
CA LYS A 54 3.32 8.91 -7.43
C LYS A 54 3.35 7.50 -6.84
N VAL A 55 2.29 7.09 -6.13
CA VAL A 55 2.18 5.72 -5.59
C VAL A 55 2.16 4.70 -6.73
N ARG A 56 1.40 4.97 -7.79
CA ARG A 56 1.36 4.13 -8.98
C ARG A 56 2.73 4.00 -9.64
N SER A 57 3.44 5.11 -9.86
CA SER A 57 4.80 5.10 -10.42
C SER A 57 5.75 4.27 -9.54
N ALA A 58 5.65 4.37 -8.21
CA ALA A 58 6.50 3.60 -7.31
C ALA A 58 6.25 2.09 -7.38
N ILE A 59 5.00 1.66 -7.61
CA ILE A 59 4.63 0.26 -7.87
C ILE A 59 5.25 -0.19 -9.21
N ASP A 60 5.03 0.58 -10.28
CA ASP A 60 5.51 0.25 -11.62
C ASP A 60 7.05 0.17 -11.68
N GLU A 61 7.76 1.13 -11.07
CA GLU A 61 9.24 1.17 -10.99
C GLU A 61 9.85 -0.08 -10.33
N ARG A 62 9.12 -0.70 -9.39
CA ARG A 62 9.55 -1.90 -8.65
C ARG A 62 9.11 -3.19 -9.34
N ASN A 63 8.41 -3.10 -10.47
CA ASN A 63 7.74 -4.21 -11.13
C ASN A 63 6.85 -5.00 -10.16
N LEU A 64 6.08 -4.29 -9.33
CA LEU A 64 5.11 -4.87 -8.41
C LEU A 64 3.72 -4.88 -9.06
N VAL A 65 2.93 -5.91 -8.77
CA VAL A 65 1.51 -5.97 -9.11
C VAL A 65 0.70 -5.51 -7.91
N LEU A 66 -0.20 -4.54 -8.09
CA LEU A 66 -1.24 -4.26 -7.09
C LEU A 66 -2.32 -5.35 -7.23
N ALA A 67 -2.32 -6.32 -6.31
CA ALA A 67 -3.22 -7.46 -6.38
C ALA A 67 -4.59 -7.15 -5.77
N ASP A 68 -4.63 -6.32 -4.71
CA ASP A 68 -5.87 -5.88 -4.08
C ASP A 68 -5.79 -4.45 -3.51
N LEU A 69 -6.95 -3.80 -3.44
CA LEU A 69 -7.15 -2.51 -2.77
C LEU A 69 -8.27 -2.65 -1.73
N CYS A 70 -7.89 -2.76 -0.46
CA CYS A 70 -8.80 -2.82 0.68
C CYS A 70 -9.26 -1.41 1.07
N VAL A 71 -10.54 -1.11 0.90
CA VAL A 71 -11.08 0.23 1.21
C VAL A 71 -11.96 0.19 2.46
N ASP A 72 -11.50 0.85 3.52
CA ASP A 72 -12.34 1.13 4.70
C ASP A 72 -13.33 2.26 4.38
N GLY A 73 -14.52 2.18 4.98
CA GLY A 73 -15.57 3.19 4.88
C GLY A 73 -16.31 3.26 3.54
N ALA A 74 -16.11 2.29 2.64
CA ALA A 74 -16.84 2.17 1.38
C ALA A 74 -18.28 1.65 1.57
N HIS A 75 -19.04 2.27 2.46
CA HIS A 75 -20.43 1.92 2.77
C HIS A 75 -21.27 3.16 3.10
N ILE A 76 -22.59 3.05 2.90
CA ILE A 76 -23.54 4.17 3.04
C ILE A 76 -23.77 4.64 4.48
N TRP A 77 -23.15 3.97 5.45
CA TRP A 77 -23.28 4.25 6.88
C TRP A 77 -21.97 4.78 7.49
N GLU A 78 -21.01 5.19 6.65
CA GLU A 78 -19.83 5.94 7.10
C GLU A 78 -20.27 7.34 7.53
N ASP A 79 -19.75 7.81 8.67
CA ASP A 79 -20.07 9.13 9.25
C ASP A 79 -19.63 10.30 8.36
#